data_AF-A0A2V9VRQ1-F1
#
_entry.id   AF-A0A2V9VRQ1-F1
#
_cell.length_a   1.000
_cell.length_b   1.000
_cell.length_c   1.000
_cell.angle_alpha   90.00
_cell.angle_beta   90.00
_cell.angle_gamma   90.00
#
_symmetry.space_group_name_H-M   'P 1'
#
loop_
_entity.id
_entity.type
_entity.pdbx_description
1 polymer ?
#
loop_
_entity_poly.entity_id
_entity_poly.type
_entity_poly.pdbx_seq_one_letter_code
_entity_poly.pdbx_strand_id
1 'polypeptide(L)'
;MWRIQLIRVKPTKMDAYLTSLRQSTKPFIEEEKKQGMITDYKIFLKETKHSPEDWDICVAIQYKSWAALDGQAAKAEAVRDKILGGKAQALDLNDKRAEIREIISSELLQEIVLK
;
A
#
# COMPACT_ATOMS: atom_id res chain seq x y z
N MET A 1 14.37 -1.15 -3.05
CA MET A 1 14.02 -0.96 -1.62
C MET A 1 12.53 -1.12 -1.49
N TRP A 2 12.03 -2.03 -0.66
CA TRP A 2 10.59 -2.27 -0.53
C TRP A 2 10.01 -1.65 0.72
N ARG A 3 8.92 -0.87 0.60
CA ARG A 3 7.99 -0.69 1.72
C ARG A 3 7.03 -1.85 1.74
N ILE A 4 6.96 -2.55 2.87
CA ILE A 4 6.06 -3.67 3.10
C ILE A 4 5.03 -3.23 4.15
N GLN A 5 3.74 -3.33 3.82
CA GLN A 5 2.67 -3.18 4.80
C GLN A 5 1.96 -4.51 5.01
N LEU A 6 2.11 -5.08 6.20
CA LEU A 6 1.37 -6.28 6.62
C LEU A 6 0.06 -5.84 7.27
N ILE A 7 -1.05 -6.37 6.77
CA ILE A 7 -2.40 -5.83 7.00
C ILE A 7 -3.33 -6.97 7.37
N ARG A 8 -3.99 -6.86 8.53
CA ARG A 8 -5.13 -7.70 8.90
C ARG A 8 -6.39 -7.10 8.31
N VAL A 9 -7.30 -7.93 7.83
CA VAL A 9 -8.64 -7.51 7.45
C VAL A 9 -9.63 -8.00 8.50
N LYS A 10 -10.53 -7.13 8.95
CA LYS A 10 -11.48 -7.48 10.02
C LYS A 10 -12.48 -8.54 9.53
N PRO A 11 -13.07 -9.34 10.44
CA PRO A 11 -14.03 -10.38 10.09
C PRO A 11 -15.11 -9.90 9.11
N THR A 12 -15.38 -10.71 8.09
CA THR A 12 -16.30 -10.46 6.95
C THR A 12 -15.98 -9.26 6.05
N LYS A 13 -14.82 -8.59 6.19
CA LYS A 13 -14.49 -7.38 5.39
C LYS A 13 -13.52 -7.59 4.21
N MET A 14 -13.12 -8.83 3.89
CA MET A 14 -12.14 -9.11 2.83
C MET A 14 -12.52 -8.48 1.48
N ASP A 15 -13.72 -8.75 0.96
CA ASP A 15 -14.16 -8.22 -0.33
C ASP A 15 -14.26 -6.69 -0.36
N ALA A 16 -14.67 -6.08 0.75
CA ALA A 16 -14.70 -4.62 0.90
C ALA A 16 -13.29 -4.04 0.85
N TYR A 17 -12.32 -4.67 1.53
CA TYR A 17 -10.93 -4.19 1.53
C TYR A 17 -10.25 -4.39 0.16
N LEU A 18 -10.39 -5.57 -0.46
CA LEU A 18 -9.91 -5.84 -1.81
C LEU A 18 -10.55 -4.92 -2.85
N THR A 19 -11.82 -4.55 -2.69
CA THR A 19 -12.49 -3.56 -3.55
C THR A 19 -11.91 -2.16 -3.33
N SER A 20 -11.66 -1.74 -2.09
CA SER A 20 -10.95 -0.48 -1.82
C SER A 20 -9.56 -0.45 -2.47
N LEU A 21 -8.80 -1.56 -2.43
CA LEU A 21 -7.49 -1.68 -3.06
C LEU A 21 -7.58 -1.51 -4.58
N ARG A 22 -8.55 -2.18 -5.23
CA ARG A 22 -8.79 -2.05 -6.68
C ARG A 22 -9.20 -0.64 -7.09
N GLN A 23 -10.04 0.05 -6.30
CA GLN A 23 -10.59 1.36 -6.62
C GLN A 23 -9.65 2.54 -6.34
N SER A 24 -8.74 2.43 -5.36
CA SER A 24 -7.91 3.55 -4.90
C SER A 24 -6.41 3.25 -4.94
N THR A 25 -5.96 2.19 -4.28
CA THR A 25 -4.54 1.87 -4.14
C THR A 25 -3.91 1.48 -5.46
N LYS A 26 -4.59 0.65 -6.28
CA LYS A 26 -4.07 0.28 -7.61
C LYS A 26 -3.89 1.48 -8.55
N PRO A 27 -4.91 2.31 -8.86
CA PRO A 27 -4.70 3.44 -9.77
C PRO A 27 -3.69 4.47 -9.23
N PHE A 28 -3.54 4.59 -7.91
CA PHE A 28 -2.52 5.45 -7.29
C PHE A 28 -1.10 4.93 -7.57
N ILE A 29 -0.78 3.68 -7.21
CA ILE A 29 0.57 3.11 -7.39
C ILE A 29 0.92 2.88 -8.88
N GLU A 30 -0.05 2.64 -9.76
CA GLU A 30 0.19 2.58 -11.21
C GLU A 30 0.59 3.96 -11.78
N GLU A 31 0.00 5.05 -11.30
CA GLU A 31 0.40 6.41 -11.69
C GLU A 31 1.75 6.81 -11.05
N GLU A 32 2.05 6.40 -9.81
CA GLU A 32 3.39 6.54 -9.22
C GLU A 32 4.47 5.77 -10.03
N LYS A 33 4.14 4.56 -10.51
CA LYS A 33 5.02 3.73 -11.35
C LYS A 33 5.24 4.38 -12.72
N LYS A 34 4.17 4.89 -13.34
CA LYS A 34 4.20 5.65 -14.59
C LYS A 34 5.02 6.95 -14.49
N GLN A 35 4.99 7.62 -13.34
CA GLN A 35 5.83 8.80 -13.07
C GLN A 35 7.24 8.44 -12.55
N GLY A 36 7.60 7.16 -12.50
CA GLY A 36 8.93 6.68 -12.12
C GLY A 36 9.29 6.87 -10.64
N MET A 37 8.31 7.09 -9.77
CA MET A 37 8.52 7.20 -8.32
C MET A 37 8.77 5.82 -7.68
N ILE A 38 8.00 4.83 -8.16
CA ILE A 38 8.17 3.41 -7.80
C ILE A 38 8.65 2.64 -9.03
N THR A 39 9.39 1.56 -8.79
CA THR A 39 9.92 0.66 -9.83
C THR A 39 9.00 -0.55 -10.01
N ASP A 40 8.41 -1.07 -8.93
CA ASP A 40 7.43 -2.16 -8.97
C ASP A 40 6.48 -2.13 -7.76
N TYR A 41 5.39 -2.90 -7.82
CA TYR A 41 4.53 -3.17 -6.67
C TYR A 41 3.97 -4.59 -6.73
N LYS A 42 3.69 -5.19 -5.57
CA LYS A 42 3.08 -6.52 -5.43
C LYS A 42 2.03 -6.49 -4.32
N ILE A 43 0.96 -7.26 -4.50
CA ILE A 43 -0.07 -7.48 -3.47
C ILE A 43 -0.18 -8.99 -3.28
N PHE A 44 -0.05 -9.46 -2.05
CA PHE A 44 -0.14 -10.88 -1.71
C PHE A 44 -1.31 -11.13 -0.75
N LEU A 45 -2.06 -12.20 -1.00
CA LEU A 45 -2.95 -12.82 -0.01
C LEU A 45 -2.15 -13.87 0.79
N LYS A 46 -2.42 -13.97 2.08
CA LYS A 46 -1.81 -14.98 2.95
C LYS A 46 -2.72 -16.21 3.04
N GLU A 47 -2.36 -17.26 2.32
CA GLU A 47 -3.12 -18.54 2.30
C GLU A 47 -3.01 -19.34 3.62
N THR A 48 -2.18 -18.91 4.57
CA THR A 48 -1.93 -19.60 5.85
C THR A 48 -1.91 -18.63 7.02
N LYS A 49 -2.44 -19.05 8.18
CA LYS A 49 -2.36 -18.27 9.44
C LYS A 49 -1.44 -18.96 10.44
N HIS A 50 -0.56 -18.17 11.05
CA HIS A 50 0.34 -18.56 12.14
C HIS A 50 -0.34 -18.39 13.51
N SER A 51 -1.25 -17.42 13.64
CA SER A 51 -2.06 -17.16 14.85
C SER A 51 -3.41 -16.51 14.48
N PRO A 52 -4.35 -16.34 15.43
CA PRO A 52 -5.53 -15.51 15.20
C PRO A 52 -5.19 -14.07 14.81
N GLU A 53 -4.08 -13.54 15.34
CA GLU A 53 -3.62 -12.16 15.17
C GLU A 53 -2.78 -11.91 13.90
N ASP A 54 -2.53 -12.96 13.08
CA ASP A 54 -2.85 -12.91 11.65
C ASP A 54 -2.81 -11.55 10.91
N TRP A 55 -1.81 -11.29 10.06
CA TRP A 55 -2.02 -10.50 8.85
C TRP A 55 -2.60 -11.36 7.73
N ASP A 56 -3.42 -10.76 6.86
CA ASP A 56 -4.09 -11.43 5.73
C ASP A 56 -3.60 -10.94 4.37
N ILE A 57 -3.26 -9.65 4.26
CA ILE A 57 -2.82 -9.00 3.03
C ILE A 57 -1.44 -8.36 3.25
N CYS A 58 -0.55 -8.52 2.28
CA CYS A 58 0.69 -7.76 2.19
C CYS A 58 0.62 -6.82 0.98
N VAL A 59 0.79 -5.51 1.20
CA VAL A 59 1.01 -4.53 0.13
C VAL A 59 2.49 -4.15 0.11
N ALA A 60 3.16 -4.42 -1.01
CA ALA A 60 4.58 -4.25 -1.19
C ALA A 60 4.85 -3.24 -2.33
N ILE A 61 5.61 -2.18 -2.05
CA ILE A 61 5.94 -1.11 -3.02
C ILE A 61 7.46 -0.97 -3.12
N GLN A 62 8.03 -1.10 -4.32
CA GLN A 62 9.47 -1.04 -4.57
C GLN A 62 9.89 0.36 -5.03
N TYR A 63 10.67 1.06 -4.20
CA TYR A 63 11.35 2.30 -4.53
C TYR A 63 12.77 2.03 -5.06
N LYS A 64 13.22 2.89 -5.98
CA LYS A 64 14.53 2.78 -6.67
C LYS A 64 15.73 2.85 -5.72
N SER A 65 15.65 3.70 -4.69
CA SER A 65 16.70 3.89 -3.67
C SER A 65 16.12 4.55 -2.41
N TRP A 66 16.92 4.67 -1.34
CA TRP A 66 16.55 5.48 -0.16
C TRP A 66 16.31 6.95 -0.54
N ALA A 67 17.20 7.54 -1.33
CA ALA A 67 17.06 8.91 -1.85
C ALA A 67 15.88 9.13 -2.81
N ALA A 68 15.14 8.06 -3.19
CA ALA A 68 13.86 8.19 -3.91
C ALA A 68 12.66 8.40 -2.97
N LEU A 69 12.86 8.33 -1.65
CA LEU A 69 11.89 8.76 -0.64
C LEU A 69 11.97 10.27 -0.40
N ASP A 70 13.18 10.84 -0.48
CA ASP A 70 13.43 12.27 -0.36
C ASP A 70 12.78 13.04 -1.53
N GLY A 71 12.01 14.08 -1.21
CA GLY A 71 11.22 14.83 -2.20
C GLY A 71 10.02 14.06 -2.80
N GLN A 72 9.77 12.81 -2.39
CA GLN A 72 8.63 12.03 -2.90
C GLN A 72 7.29 12.63 -2.44
N ALA A 73 7.22 13.20 -1.23
CA ALA A 73 5.99 13.74 -0.63
C ALA A 73 5.22 14.67 -1.59
N ALA A 74 5.86 15.72 -2.12
CA ALA A 74 5.21 16.68 -3.03
C ALA A 74 4.74 16.04 -4.35
N LYS A 75 5.43 15.01 -4.84
CA LYS A 75 5.02 14.26 -6.04
C LYS A 75 3.83 13.34 -5.74
N ALA A 76 3.86 12.66 -4.59
CA ALA A 76 2.76 11.84 -4.10
C ALA A 76 1.50 12.69 -3.80
N GLU A 77 1.65 13.95 -3.36
CA GLU A 77 0.50 14.88 -3.24
C GLU A 77 -0.15 15.17 -4.61
N ALA A 78 0.63 15.45 -5.65
CA ALA A 78 0.10 15.65 -7.00
C ALA A 78 -0.62 14.39 -7.56
N VAL A 79 -0.09 13.19 -7.29
CA VAL A 79 -0.75 11.92 -7.66
C VAL A 79 -2.01 11.68 -6.80
N ARG A 80 -1.97 11.95 -5.50
CA ARG A 80 -3.10 11.85 -4.58
C ARG A 80 -4.25 12.75 -5.04
N ASP A 81 -3.96 14.00 -5.38
CA ASP A 81 -4.99 14.97 -5.74
C ASP A 81 -5.59 14.64 -7.12
N LYS A 82 -4.78 14.09 -8.05
CA LYS A 82 -5.23 13.56 -9.35
C LYS A 82 -6.07 12.27 -9.25
N ILE A 83 -5.71 11.32 -8.38
CA ILE A 83 -6.28 9.96 -8.37
C ILE A 83 -7.31 9.75 -7.26
N LEU A 84 -7.10 10.34 -6.08
CA LEU A 84 -7.98 10.24 -4.91
C LEU A 84 -8.85 11.48 -4.72
N GLY A 85 -8.66 12.53 -5.52
CA GLY A 85 -9.47 13.75 -5.52
C GLY A 85 -9.13 14.79 -4.45
N GLY A 86 -8.10 14.54 -3.62
CA GLY A 86 -7.61 15.51 -2.65
C GLY A 86 -7.06 14.90 -1.35
N LYS A 87 -6.48 15.75 -0.50
CA LYS A 87 -6.03 15.39 0.85
C LYS A 87 -7.17 14.93 1.76
N ALA A 88 -8.33 15.59 1.70
CA ALA A 88 -9.48 15.26 2.55
C ALA A 88 -10.07 13.88 2.21
N GLN A 89 -10.20 13.58 0.92
CA GLN A 89 -10.67 12.31 0.38
C GLN A 89 -9.69 11.16 0.71
N ALA A 90 -8.38 11.43 0.70
CA ALA A 90 -7.38 10.47 1.13
C ALA A 90 -7.39 10.21 2.66
N LEU A 91 -7.87 11.15 3.48
CA LEU A 91 -8.09 10.92 4.92
C LEU A 91 -9.37 10.11 5.15
N ASP A 92 -10.50 10.54 4.57
CA ASP A 92 -11.78 9.81 4.59
C ASP A 92 -11.66 8.34 4.14
N LEU A 93 -10.88 8.08 3.09
CA LEU A 93 -10.54 6.74 2.64
C LEU A 93 -9.73 5.93 3.67
N ASN A 94 -8.86 6.57 4.45
CA ASN A 94 -8.09 5.90 5.50
C ASN A 94 -8.95 5.63 6.75
N ASP A 95 -9.85 6.54 7.11
CA ASP A 95 -10.78 6.37 8.23
C ASP A 95 -11.77 5.23 7.95
N LYS A 96 -12.40 5.24 6.75
CA LYS A 96 -13.23 4.13 6.25
C LYS A 96 -12.45 2.81 6.12
N ARG A 97 -11.12 2.88 5.95
CA ARG A 97 -10.26 1.69 6.00
C ARG A 97 -10.01 1.21 7.42
N ALA A 98 -9.84 2.09 8.40
CA ALA A 98 -9.68 1.71 9.81
C ALA A 98 -10.92 0.99 10.36
N GLU A 99 -12.11 1.24 9.81
CA GLU A 99 -13.31 0.44 10.11
C GLU A 99 -13.20 -1.03 9.67
N ILE A 100 -12.47 -1.33 8.58
CA ILE A 100 -12.45 -2.65 7.92
C ILE A 100 -11.12 -3.41 7.97
N ARG A 101 -10.01 -2.76 8.31
CA ARG A 101 -8.66 -3.34 8.34
C ARG A 101 -7.78 -2.71 9.41
N GLU A 102 -6.71 -3.40 9.76
CA GLU A 102 -5.66 -2.94 10.69
C GLU A 102 -4.29 -3.07 10.02
N ILE A 103 -3.40 -2.11 10.26
CA ILE A 103 -1.99 -2.21 9.83
C ILE A 103 -1.23 -2.86 10.97
N ILE A 104 -0.68 -4.05 10.72
CA ILE A 104 0.11 -4.83 11.67
C ILE A 104 1.58 -4.35 11.65
N SER A 105 2.11 -4.08 10.46
CA SER A 105 3.44 -3.47 10.31
C SER A 105 3.55 -2.60 9.04
N SER A 106 4.59 -1.75 9.00
CA SER A 106 4.92 -0.88 7.86
C SER A 106 6.43 -0.72 7.75
N GLU A 107 7.08 -1.75 7.23
CA GLU A 107 8.53 -1.96 7.22
C GLU A 107 9.22 -1.40 5.96
N LEU A 108 10.55 -1.27 6.02
CA LEU A 108 11.42 -0.95 4.88
C LEU A 108 12.51 -2.02 4.73
N LEU A 109 12.41 -2.85 3.71
CA LEU A 109 13.25 -4.04 3.50
C LEU A 109 14.13 -3.89 2.25
N GLN A 110 15.42 -4.20 2.39
CA GLN A 110 16.32 -4.27 1.25
C GLN A 110 16.25 -5.65 0.59
N GLU A 111 15.83 -5.66 -0.67
CA GLU A 111 15.91 -6.83 -1.55
C GLU A 111 17.37 -7.16 -1.84
N ILE A 112 17.77 -8.39 -1.53
CA ILE A 112 19.09 -8.94 -1.84
C ILE A 112 18.90 -9.92 -2.99
N VAL A 113 19.43 -9.58 -4.16
CA VAL A 113 19.42 -10.46 -5.32
C VAL A 113 20.68 -11.31 -5.29
N LEU A 114 20.51 -12.61 -5.03
CA LEU A 114 21.58 -13.61 -5.15
C LEU A 114 21.88 -13.90 -6.63
N LYS A 115 23.07 -14.43 -6.91
CA LYS A 115 23.55 -14.84 -8.24
C LYS A 115 23.91 -16.31 -8.23
#